data_AF-A0A5M4D5L7-F1
#
_entry.id   AF-A0A5M4D5L7-F1
#
_cell.length_a   1.000
_cell.length_b   1.000
_cell.length_c   1.000
_cell.angle_alpha   90.00
_cell.angle_beta   90.00
_cell.angle_gamma   90.00
#
_symmetry.space_group_name_H-M   'P 1'
#
loop_
_entity.id
_entity.type
_entity.pdbx_description
1 polymer ?
#
loop_
_entity_poly.entity_id
_entity_poly.type
_entity_poly.pdbx_seq_one_letter_code
_entity_poly.pdbx_strand_id
1 'polypeptide(L)'
;MKSLGWFIIGLCAGAAGAQSLNIDLAPQAGIPSASYAGMGLPGVWNDATGADAGNLRGLDGLGTGASLGGTFSIFPFMLDDPGTSGDVAALLDDGAWGAGDVLLHLSVNGLDAGVYDVYVYGLAGGMPQERTLFEVGNGYGLTGGAYGGTLVEGLTHAHFTVQVGASGIISIGIAGGIWGQSGYFNGLQLVFDPCLADSNRDGVLNFFDVQLFLSRFAAQDPRADLTFDGVYNFPDVQRFLGLFSAGCP
;
A
#
# COMPACT_ATOMS: atom_id res chain seq x y z
N MET A 1 -20.07 32.96 49.40
CA MET A 1 -19.73 31.58 48.95
C MET A 1 -19.80 31.58 47.44
N LYS A 2 -18.66 31.69 46.75
CA LYS A 2 -18.57 31.63 45.28
C LYS A 2 -18.19 30.20 44.93
N SER A 3 -19.05 29.46 44.23
CA SER A 3 -18.74 28.11 43.77
C SER A 3 -17.74 28.20 42.60
N LEU A 4 -16.64 27.46 42.74
CA LEU A 4 -15.68 27.24 41.67
C LEU A 4 -16.20 26.06 40.84
N GLY A 5 -16.72 26.33 39.64
CA GLY A 5 -17.05 25.31 38.66
C GLY A 5 -15.76 24.79 38.03
N TRP A 6 -15.41 23.53 38.30
CA TRP A 6 -14.31 22.85 37.61
C TRP A 6 -14.79 22.45 36.23
N PHE A 7 -14.21 23.07 35.20
CA PHE A 7 -14.34 22.63 33.81
C PHE A 7 -13.44 21.39 33.66
N ILE A 8 -14.04 20.20 33.65
CA ILE A 8 -13.35 19.01 33.16
C ILE A 8 -13.28 19.16 31.65
N ILE A 9 -12.11 19.55 31.15
CA ILE A 9 -11.77 19.40 29.74
C ILE A 9 -11.73 17.89 29.51
N GLY A 10 -12.79 17.35 28.90
CA GLY A 10 -12.75 16.01 28.34
C GLY A 10 -11.67 16.02 27.26
N LEU A 11 -10.56 15.32 27.51
CA LEU A 11 -9.71 14.88 26.42
C LEU A 11 -10.59 14.02 25.51
N CYS A 12 -10.93 14.53 24.33
CA CYS A 12 -11.21 13.65 23.21
C CYS A 12 -9.98 12.77 23.06
N ALA A 13 -10.10 11.49 23.36
CA ALA A 13 -9.14 10.51 22.90
C ALA A 13 -9.03 10.71 21.38
N GLY A 14 -7.87 11.16 20.91
CA GLY A 14 -7.59 11.18 19.48
C GLY A 14 -7.91 9.79 18.94
N ALA A 15 -8.60 9.73 17.81
CA ALA A 15 -8.71 8.48 17.07
C ALA A 15 -7.31 7.86 17.01
N ALA A 16 -7.18 6.60 17.43
CA ALA A 16 -5.94 5.86 17.26
C ALA A 16 -5.54 6.04 15.78
N GLY A 17 -4.39 6.69 15.56
CA GLY A 17 -3.92 7.04 14.23
C GLY A 17 -3.76 5.76 13.45
N ALA A 18 -4.57 5.62 12.41
CA ALA A 18 -4.66 4.39 11.67
C ALA A 18 -3.35 4.06 10.95
N GLN A 19 -3.15 2.77 10.70
CA GLN A 19 -1.84 2.21 10.48
C GLN A 19 -1.35 2.36 9.04
N SER A 20 -0.22 3.04 8.82
CA SER A 20 0.49 3.02 7.52
C SER A 20 1.85 2.36 7.67
N LEU A 21 2.25 1.56 6.69
CA LEU A 21 3.43 0.69 6.74
C LEU A 21 4.20 0.75 5.42
N ASN A 22 5.52 0.87 5.51
CA ASN A 22 6.42 0.62 4.39
C ASN A 22 7.20 -0.67 4.68
N ILE A 23 7.32 -1.55 3.69
CA ILE A 23 7.91 -2.88 3.87
C ILE A 23 8.85 -3.17 2.70
N ASP A 24 10.07 -3.51 3.03
CA ASP A 24 11.09 -4.00 2.12
C ASP A 24 11.21 -5.52 2.32
N LEU A 25 11.04 -6.29 1.24
CA LEU A 25 10.88 -7.74 1.36
C LEU A 25 12.19 -8.50 1.58
N ALA A 26 13.32 -7.98 1.10
CA ALA A 26 14.61 -8.60 1.34
C ALA A 26 15.72 -7.56 1.10
N PRO A 27 16.05 -6.74 2.11
CA PRO A 27 16.89 -5.53 1.96
C PRO A 27 18.39 -5.85 1.77
N GLN A 28 18.73 -6.63 0.75
CA GLN A 28 20.10 -7.01 0.43
C GLN A 28 20.88 -5.85 -0.20
N ALA A 29 20.20 -5.00 -0.98
CA ALA A 29 20.74 -3.79 -1.61
C ALA A 29 20.70 -2.57 -0.64
N GLY A 30 20.06 -2.73 0.52
CA GLY A 30 19.92 -1.71 1.56
C GLY A 30 18.47 -1.63 2.01
N ILE A 31 18.18 -0.76 2.96
CA ILE A 31 16.79 -0.41 3.34
C ILE A 31 16.57 1.04 2.89
N PRO A 32 15.46 1.38 2.22
CA PRO A 32 15.18 2.74 1.85
C PRO A 32 15.12 3.67 3.08
N SER A 33 15.63 4.90 2.90
CA SER A 33 15.68 5.89 3.97
C SER A 33 14.28 6.28 4.46
N ALA A 34 14.20 6.76 5.71
CA ALA A 34 12.92 7.23 6.26
C ALA A 34 12.33 8.46 5.53
N SER A 35 13.15 9.18 4.78
CA SER A 35 12.70 10.28 3.91
C SER A 35 12.12 9.80 2.58
N TYR A 36 12.34 8.54 2.21
CA TYR A 36 11.87 8.01 0.94
C TYR A 36 10.41 7.57 1.04
N ALA A 37 9.57 8.25 0.27
CA ALA A 37 8.13 8.02 0.24
C ALA A 37 7.72 6.91 -0.75
N GLY A 38 8.57 6.52 -1.70
CA GLY A 38 8.14 5.70 -2.84
C GLY A 38 6.93 6.34 -3.52
N MET A 39 5.83 5.60 -3.59
CA MET A 39 4.50 6.07 -4.04
C MET A 39 3.53 6.34 -2.89
N GLY A 40 3.84 5.87 -1.67
CA GLY A 40 3.07 6.08 -0.47
C GLY A 40 3.57 7.29 0.33
N LEU A 41 3.68 7.11 1.64
CA LEU A 41 4.14 8.14 2.57
C LEU A 41 5.57 7.82 3.06
N PRO A 42 6.40 8.85 3.31
CA PRO A 42 7.72 8.65 3.90
C PRO A 42 7.57 8.16 5.34
N GLY A 43 8.55 7.39 5.79
CA GLY A 43 8.60 6.82 7.14
C GLY A 43 9.46 5.58 7.19
N VAL A 44 9.38 4.85 8.30
CA VAL A 44 10.18 3.64 8.49
C VAL A 44 9.82 2.56 7.47
N TRP A 45 10.84 2.09 6.73
CA TRP A 45 10.81 0.88 5.94
C TRP A 45 11.17 -0.33 6.81
N ASN A 46 10.26 -1.29 6.90
CA ASN A 46 10.41 -2.50 7.72
C ASN A 46 11.15 -3.58 6.92
N ASP A 47 12.12 -4.26 7.56
CA ASP A 47 12.81 -5.42 6.98
C ASP A 47 11.99 -6.69 7.18
N ALA A 48 11.44 -7.23 6.09
CA ALA A 48 10.59 -8.43 6.12
C ALA A 48 11.36 -9.74 6.40
N THR A 49 12.69 -9.74 6.33
CA THR A 49 13.54 -10.90 6.65
C THR A 49 14.09 -10.85 8.08
N GLY A 50 13.98 -9.69 8.72
CA GLY A 50 14.53 -9.41 10.04
C GLY A 50 13.54 -9.59 11.20
N ALA A 51 13.88 -8.97 12.33
CA ALA A 51 13.05 -9.00 13.54
C ALA A 51 11.68 -8.31 13.37
N ASP A 52 11.55 -7.45 12.36
CA ASP A 52 10.36 -6.62 12.15
C ASP A 52 9.19 -7.41 11.56
N ALA A 53 9.44 -8.56 10.91
CA ALA A 53 8.38 -9.39 10.31
C ALA A 53 7.28 -9.80 11.32
N GLY A 54 7.64 -9.96 12.60
CA GLY A 54 6.69 -10.30 13.67
C GLY A 54 6.03 -9.09 14.37
N ASN A 55 6.52 -7.87 14.13
CA ASN A 55 6.01 -6.63 14.72
C ASN A 55 6.45 -5.44 13.85
N LEU A 56 5.66 -5.16 12.82
CA LEU A 56 5.93 -4.08 11.88
C LEU A 56 5.83 -2.74 12.59
N ARG A 57 6.65 -1.78 12.18
CA ARG A 57 6.65 -0.40 12.66
C ARG A 57 5.85 0.49 11.72
N GLY A 58 5.11 1.43 12.30
CA GLY A 58 4.44 2.51 11.57
C GLY A 58 5.45 3.48 10.98
N LEU A 59 4.96 4.45 10.21
CA LEU A 59 5.80 5.50 9.62
C LEU A 59 6.60 6.30 10.66
N ASP A 60 6.10 6.39 11.89
CA ASP A 60 6.72 7.04 13.05
C ASP A 60 7.79 6.19 13.75
N GLY A 61 7.98 4.94 13.33
CA GLY A 61 8.91 3.98 13.91
C GLY A 61 8.43 3.31 15.19
N LEU A 62 7.17 3.54 15.61
CA LEU A 62 6.59 2.80 16.72
C LEU A 62 6.11 1.42 16.24
N GLY A 63 6.33 0.40 17.07
CA GLY A 63 5.81 -0.94 16.81
C GLY A 63 4.29 -0.94 16.77
N THR A 64 3.73 -1.76 15.90
CA THR A 64 2.28 -1.85 15.66
C THR A 64 1.73 -3.20 16.10
N GLY A 65 0.44 -3.43 15.86
CA GLY A 65 -0.14 -4.78 15.97
C GLY A 65 0.11 -5.66 14.75
N ALA A 66 0.69 -5.12 13.67
CA ALA A 66 0.78 -5.84 12.40
C ALA A 66 2.02 -6.71 12.26
N SER A 67 1.88 -7.76 11.45
CA SER A 67 2.95 -8.72 11.17
C SER A 67 2.79 -9.27 9.76
N LEU A 68 3.90 -9.78 9.21
CA LEU A 68 3.92 -10.54 7.98
C LEU A 68 3.61 -12.02 8.27
N GLY A 69 2.86 -12.64 7.36
CA GLY A 69 2.60 -14.07 7.36
C GLY A 69 2.39 -14.61 5.95
N GLY A 70 1.96 -15.87 5.83
CA GLY A 70 1.63 -16.50 4.55
C GLY A 70 2.35 -17.82 4.32
N THR A 71 2.10 -18.45 3.18
CA THR A 71 2.78 -19.68 2.70
C THR A 71 4.05 -19.37 1.91
N PHE A 72 4.45 -18.11 1.90
CA PHE A 72 5.61 -17.61 1.21
C PHE A 72 6.91 -18.13 1.83
N SER A 73 7.75 -18.77 1.03
CA SER A 73 9.18 -18.86 1.33
C SER A 73 9.83 -17.65 0.68
N ILE A 74 10.40 -16.75 1.49
CA ILE A 74 11.21 -15.65 0.97
C ILE A 74 12.45 -16.28 0.34
N PHE A 75 12.45 -16.42 -0.98
CA PHE A 75 13.67 -16.64 -1.75
C PHE A 75 14.22 -15.27 -2.07
N PRO A 76 15.20 -14.77 -1.30
CA PRO A 76 15.66 -13.42 -1.53
C PRO A 76 16.48 -13.38 -2.83
N PHE A 77 16.44 -12.26 -3.53
CA PHE A 77 17.28 -11.97 -4.67
C PHE A 77 17.95 -10.60 -4.50
N MET A 78 19.03 -10.42 -5.27
CA MET A 78 19.63 -9.12 -5.53
C MET A 78 19.96 -9.08 -7.02
N LEU A 79 19.29 -8.18 -7.74
CA LEU A 79 19.43 -7.94 -9.17
C LEU A 79 19.59 -6.43 -9.37
N ASP A 80 20.83 -6.01 -9.64
CA ASP A 80 21.17 -4.62 -9.92
C ASP A 80 20.53 -4.15 -11.24
N ASP A 81 19.76 -3.06 -11.20
CA ASP A 81 19.39 -2.31 -12.39
C ASP A 81 20.34 -1.10 -12.55
N PRO A 82 21.12 -0.99 -13.64
CA PRO A 82 22.06 0.11 -13.79
C PRO A 82 21.42 1.52 -13.79
N GLY A 83 20.10 1.61 -13.94
CA GLY A 83 19.34 2.86 -13.89
C GLY A 83 18.89 3.29 -12.49
N THR A 84 18.98 2.43 -11.46
CA THR A 84 18.58 2.74 -10.09
C THR A 84 19.77 3.22 -9.26
N SER A 85 19.49 3.95 -8.17
CA SER A 85 20.50 4.35 -7.18
C SER A 85 19.83 4.82 -5.88
N GLY A 86 20.59 4.88 -4.79
CA GLY A 86 20.10 5.36 -3.49
C GLY A 86 18.88 4.59 -3.00
N ASP A 87 17.85 5.30 -2.53
CA ASP A 87 16.63 4.69 -2.01
C ASP A 87 15.82 3.92 -3.06
N VAL A 88 15.97 4.25 -4.34
CA VAL A 88 15.33 3.49 -5.42
C VAL A 88 16.03 2.13 -5.59
N ALA A 89 17.36 2.10 -5.58
CA ALA A 89 18.12 0.85 -5.65
C ALA A 89 17.84 -0.03 -4.42
N ALA A 90 17.82 0.58 -3.24
CA ALA A 90 17.46 -0.10 -2.00
C ALA A 90 16.01 -0.63 -1.97
N LEU A 91 15.13 -0.19 -2.90
CA LEU A 91 13.78 -0.72 -3.02
C LEU A 91 13.60 -1.66 -4.21
N LEU A 92 14.31 -1.48 -5.33
CA LEU A 92 14.01 -2.16 -6.59
C LEU A 92 15.07 -3.17 -7.03
N ASP A 93 16.25 -3.17 -6.41
CA ASP A 93 17.36 -4.05 -6.80
C ASP A 93 17.45 -5.32 -5.95
N ASP A 94 16.52 -5.49 -5.03
CA ASP A 94 16.41 -6.65 -4.16
C ASP A 94 14.95 -6.99 -3.88
N GLY A 95 14.72 -8.04 -3.11
CA GLY A 95 13.38 -8.49 -2.80
C GLY A 95 13.28 -10.00 -2.71
N ALA A 96 12.04 -10.48 -2.86
CA ALA A 96 11.75 -11.88 -2.88
C ALA A 96 11.09 -12.29 -4.20
N TRP A 97 11.39 -13.50 -4.69
CA TRP A 97 10.80 -13.99 -5.93
C TRP A 97 9.99 -15.27 -5.73
N GLY A 98 8.92 -15.40 -6.51
CA GLY A 98 8.12 -16.59 -6.64
C GLY A 98 8.60 -17.46 -7.79
N ALA A 99 8.69 -18.77 -7.56
CA ALA A 99 9.14 -19.73 -8.55
C ALA A 99 8.05 -19.98 -9.61
N GLY A 100 8.15 -19.33 -10.75
CA GLY A 100 7.32 -19.60 -11.93
C GLY A 100 5.89 -19.07 -11.83
N ASP A 101 4.95 -19.88 -12.32
CA ASP A 101 3.52 -19.59 -12.46
C ASP A 101 2.67 -20.04 -11.26
N VAL A 102 3.31 -20.44 -10.16
CA VAL A 102 2.62 -20.79 -8.91
C VAL A 102 2.34 -19.51 -8.14
N LEU A 103 1.05 -19.22 -7.91
CA LEU A 103 0.63 -18.11 -7.08
C LEU A 103 1.07 -18.35 -5.63
N LEU A 104 1.92 -17.47 -5.11
CA LEU A 104 2.36 -17.47 -3.73
C LEU A 104 1.72 -16.31 -2.98
N HIS A 105 1.38 -16.49 -1.70
CA HIS A 105 0.72 -15.46 -0.91
C HIS A 105 1.57 -14.98 0.27
N LEU A 106 1.80 -13.66 0.30
CA LEU A 106 2.18 -12.92 1.49
C LEU A 106 0.89 -12.36 2.14
N SER A 107 0.81 -12.35 3.46
CA SER A 107 -0.24 -11.62 4.18
C SER A 107 0.35 -10.58 5.11
N VAL A 108 -0.33 -9.43 5.20
CA VAL A 108 -0.13 -8.47 6.30
C VAL A 108 -1.32 -8.63 7.23
N ASN A 109 -1.05 -9.06 8.46
CA ASN A 109 -2.05 -9.38 9.46
C ASN A 109 -2.05 -8.33 10.56
N GLY A 110 -3.15 -8.20 11.31
CA GLY A 110 -3.25 -7.29 12.44
C GLY A 110 -3.41 -5.82 12.04
N LEU A 111 -3.89 -5.56 10.84
CA LEU A 111 -4.20 -4.21 10.36
C LEU A 111 -5.49 -3.68 10.98
N ASP A 112 -5.52 -2.39 11.27
CA ASP A 112 -6.74 -1.69 11.65
C ASP A 112 -7.79 -1.76 10.52
N ALA A 113 -9.06 -1.88 10.88
CA ALA A 113 -10.14 -1.87 9.90
C ALA A 113 -10.25 -0.50 9.23
N GLY A 114 -10.39 -0.50 7.92
CA GLY A 114 -10.49 0.72 7.10
C GLY A 114 -10.01 0.46 5.69
N VAL A 115 -9.73 1.53 4.95
CA VAL A 115 -9.36 1.41 3.53
C VAL A 115 -7.89 1.70 3.41
N TYR A 116 -7.20 0.88 2.62
CA TYR A 116 -5.78 1.01 2.38
C TYR A 116 -5.54 1.15 0.89
N ASP A 117 -4.66 2.06 0.50
CA ASP A 117 -3.93 1.86 -0.73
C ASP A 117 -2.77 0.93 -0.50
N VAL A 118 -2.66 -0.02 -1.41
CA VAL A 118 -1.62 -1.01 -1.45
C VAL A 118 -0.80 -0.76 -2.70
N TYR A 119 0.42 -0.28 -2.51
CA TYR A 119 1.43 -0.20 -3.56
C TYR A 119 2.33 -1.41 -3.43
N VAL A 120 2.39 -2.24 -4.46
CA VAL A 120 3.30 -3.41 -4.51
C VAL A 120 4.35 -3.14 -5.58
N TYR A 121 5.63 -3.33 -5.24
CA TYR A 121 6.76 -3.09 -6.12
C TYR A 121 7.26 -4.39 -6.72
N GLY A 122 7.36 -4.46 -8.05
CA GLY A 122 7.76 -5.65 -8.75
C GLY A 122 8.59 -5.34 -9.98
N LEU A 123 9.90 -5.42 -9.83
CA LEU A 123 10.86 -5.21 -10.91
C LEU A 123 12.01 -6.19 -10.76
N ALA A 124 12.33 -6.89 -11.85
CA ALA A 124 13.54 -7.69 -11.95
C ALA A 124 14.66 -6.83 -12.53
N GLY A 125 15.52 -6.29 -11.66
CA GLY A 125 16.59 -5.38 -12.08
C GLY A 125 17.45 -5.96 -13.20
N GLY A 126 17.69 -5.16 -14.25
CA GLY A 126 18.47 -5.60 -15.41
C GLY A 126 17.79 -6.67 -16.29
N MET A 127 16.54 -7.06 -16.01
CA MET A 127 15.79 -8.08 -16.75
C MET A 127 14.47 -7.51 -17.33
N PRO A 128 14.53 -6.67 -18.38
CA PRO A 128 13.39 -5.90 -18.87
C PRO A 128 12.26 -6.75 -19.48
N GLN A 129 12.53 -8.02 -19.79
CA GLN A 129 11.54 -8.97 -20.27
C GLN A 129 10.63 -9.51 -19.17
N GLU A 130 11.07 -9.52 -17.91
CA GLU A 130 10.31 -10.12 -16.81
C GLU A 130 9.07 -9.30 -16.49
N ARG A 131 8.01 -10.00 -16.09
CA ARG A 131 6.77 -9.42 -15.62
C ARG A 131 6.36 -10.10 -14.33
N THR A 132 5.89 -9.31 -13.37
CA THR A 132 5.29 -9.81 -12.13
C THR A 132 3.79 -9.56 -12.17
N LEU A 133 3.00 -10.59 -11.89
CA LEU A 133 1.58 -10.48 -11.58
C LEU A 133 1.41 -10.35 -10.07
N PHE A 134 0.60 -9.37 -9.69
CA PHE A 134 0.08 -9.21 -8.34
C PHE A 134 -1.41 -9.45 -8.31
N GLU A 135 -1.87 -10.16 -7.28
CA GLU A 135 -3.27 -10.29 -6.90
C GLU A 135 -3.43 -9.69 -5.51
N VAL A 136 -4.22 -8.63 -5.37
CA VAL A 136 -4.46 -7.98 -4.08
C VAL A 136 -5.95 -7.76 -3.89
N GLY A 137 -6.52 -8.39 -2.86
CA GLY A 137 -7.97 -8.43 -2.69
C GLY A 137 -8.63 -9.11 -3.89
N ASN A 138 -9.48 -8.39 -4.62
CA ASN A 138 -10.13 -8.86 -5.85
C ASN A 138 -9.48 -8.32 -7.13
N GLY A 139 -8.40 -7.54 -7.01
CA GLY A 139 -7.73 -6.87 -8.11
C GLY A 139 -6.49 -7.62 -8.60
N TYR A 140 -6.17 -7.42 -9.88
CA TYR A 140 -4.94 -7.92 -10.50
C TYR A 140 -4.15 -6.75 -11.12
N GLY A 141 -2.83 -6.81 -11.01
CA GLY A 141 -1.93 -5.79 -11.54
C GLY A 141 -0.65 -6.42 -12.07
N LEU A 142 -0.13 -5.88 -13.17
CA LEU A 142 1.15 -6.29 -13.74
C LEU A 142 2.21 -5.22 -13.49
N THR A 143 3.44 -5.67 -13.30
CA THR A 143 4.64 -4.84 -13.24
C THR A 143 5.77 -5.52 -13.99
N GLY A 144 6.91 -4.87 -14.13
CA GLY A 144 8.07 -5.33 -14.88
C GLY A 144 8.28 -4.58 -16.21
N GLY A 145 9.52 -4.60 -16.69
CA GLY A 145 9.95 -3.78 -17.83
C GLY A 145 11.36 -3.23 -17.61
N ALA A 146 11.83 -2.40 -18.54
CA ALA A 146 13.07 -1.66 -18.34
C ALA A 146 12.80 -0.45 -17.44
N TYR A 147 13.60 -0.27 -16.38
CA TYR A 147 13.47 0.90 -15.53
C TYR A 147 13.75 2.20 -16.32
N GLY A 148 12.83 3.16 -16.21
CA GLY A 148 12.89 4.42 -16.97
C GLY A 148 13.52 5.60 -16.21
N GLY A 149 14.09 5.37 -15.03
CA GLY A 149 14.63 6.43 -14.17
C GLY A 149 13.63 7.03 -13.17
N THR A 150 12.36 6.62 -13.20
CA THR A 150 11.32 7.04 -12.25
C THR A 150 10.38 5.89 -11.91
N LEU A 151 9.72 5.96 -10.76
CA LEU A 151 8.62 5.06 -10.44
C LEU A 151 7.43 5.33 -11.37
N VAL A 152 6.95 4.27 -12.01
CA VAL A 152 5.82 4.30 -12.95
C VAL A 152 4.89 3.14 -12.63
N GLU A 153 3.59 3.41 -12.52
CA GLU A 153 2.56 2.41 -12.31
C GLU A 153 2.47 1.48 -13.54
N GLY A 154 2.32 0.18 -13.32
CA GLY A 154 2.37 -0.83 -14.37
C GLY A 154 3.78 -1.24 -14.83
N LEU A 155 4.83 -0.56 -14.33
CA LEU A 155 6.23 -0.86 -14.63
C LEU A 155 7.00 -1.21 -13.35
N THR A 156 7.04 -0.28 -12.40
CA THR A 156 7.76 -0.47 -11.12
C THR A 156 6.84 -0.96 -10.01
N HIS A 157 5.57 -0.56 -10.06
CA HIS A 157 4.60 -0.86 -9.03
C HIS A 157 3.20 -1.03 -9.60
N ALA A 158 2.35 -1.74 -8.88
CA ALA A 158 0.91 -1.76 -9.09
C ALA A 158 0.22 -1.15 -7.86
N HIS A 159 -0.93 -0.52 -8.08
CA HIS A 159 -1.72 0.12 -7.04
C HIS A 159 -3.09 -0.55 -6.92
N PHE A 160 -3.53 -0.77 -5.68
CA PHE A 160 -4.83 -1.31 -5.34
C PHE A 160 -5.43 -0.52 -4.18
N THR A 161 -6.76 -0.40 -4.14
CA THR A 161 -7.48 0.10 -2.96
C THR A 161 -8.23 -1.08 -2.34
N VAL A 162 -7.97 -1.34 -1.06
CA VAL A 162 -8.45 -2.54 -0.35
C VAL A 162 -9.19 -2.15 0.92
N GLN A 163 -10.42 -2.63 1.07
CA GLN A 163 -11.16 -2.54 2.32
C GLN A 163 -10.74 -3.66 3.27
N VAL A 164 -10.11 -3.29 4.38
CA VAL A 164 -9.79 -4.20 5.49
C VAL A 164 -10.97 -4.24 6.45
N GLY A 165 -11.50 -5.44 6.63
CA GLY A 165 -12.57 -5.73 7.59
C GLY A 165 -12.06 -6.19 8.96
N ALA A 166 -12.93 -6.79 9.76
CA ALA A 166 -12.62 -7.23 11.12
C ALA A 166 -11.53 -8.32 11.22
N SER A 167 -11.17 -8.98 10.11
CA SER A 167 -10.05 -9.92 10.09
C SER A 167 -8.70 -9.22 10.22
N GLY A 168 -8.59 -7.94 9.81
CA GLY A 168 -7.33 -7.20 9.83
C GLY A 168 -6.26 -7.77 8.91
N ILE A 169 -6.64 -8.39 7.80
CA ILE A 169 -5.72 -9.10 6.88
C ILE A 169 -5.85 -8.54 5.48
N ILE A 170 -4.70 -8.22 4.86
CA ILE A 170 -4.54 -8.09 3.40
C ILE A 170 -3.70 -9.27 2.92
N SER A 171 -4.17 -9.96 1.88
CA SER A 171 -3.43 -11.02 1.18
C SER A 171 -2.94 -10.48 -0.16
N ILE A 172 -1.68 -10.77 -0.49
CA ILE A 172 -0.98 -10.36 -1.70
C ILE A 172 -0.45 -11.62 -2.37
N GLY A 173 -1.07 -11.98 -3.49
CA GLY A 173 -0.62 -13.03 -4.39
C GLY A 173 0.45 -12.49 -5.34
N ILE A 174 1.49 -13.29 -5.60
CA ILE A 174 2.55 -13.00 -6.57
C ILE A 174 2.76 -14.20 -7.48
N ALA A 175 2.89 -13.97 -8.78
CA ALA A 175 3.27 -14.98 -9.77
C ALA A 175 4.05 -14.34 -10.94
N GLY A 176 4.62 -15.17 -11.83
CA GLY A 176 5.08 -14.70 -13.13
C GLY A 176 3.92 -14.12 -13.95
N GLY A 177 4.10 -12.91 -14.49
CA GLY A 177 3.10 -12.22 -15.29
C GLY A 177 2.94 -12.77 -16.71
N ILE A 178 3.91 -13.56 -17.17
CA ILE A 178 3.88 -14.29 -18.44
C ILE A 178 4.31 -15.73 -18.16
N TRP A 179 3.77 -16.67 -18.93
CA TRP A 179 4.13 -18.09 -18.82
C TRP A 179 5.65 -18.30 -18.94
N GLY A 180 6.22 -19.02 -17.97
CA GLY A 180 7.65 -19.31 -17.89
C GLY A 180 8.50 -18.23 -17.20
N GLN A 181 7.89 -17.13 -16.72
CA GLN A 181 8.56 -16.09 -15.94
C GLN A 181 8.35 -16.29 -14.44
N SER A 182 9.12 -15.54 -13.65
CA SER A 182 9.00 -15.52 -12.19
C SER A 182 8.36 -14.22 -11.73
N GLY A 183 7.70 -14.25 -10.58
CA GLY A 183 7.17 -13.05 -9.95
C GLY A 183 8.22 -12.45 -9.01
N TYR A 184 8.64 -11.22 -9.25
CA TYR A 184 9.58 -10.47 -8.41
C TYR A 184 8.82 -9.47 -7.55
N PHE A 185 9.03 -9.52 -6.24
CA PHE A 185 8.36 -8.67 -5.26
C PHE A 185 9.40 -8.00 -4.37
N ASN A 186 9.66 -6.74 -4.64
CA ASN A 186 10.72 -6.00 -3.98
C ASN A 186 10.29 -5.46 -2.62
N GLY A 187 9.08 -4.89 -2.56
CA GLY A 187 8.53 -4.32 -1.34
C GLY A 187 7.08 -3.90 -1.52
N LEU A 188 6.48 -3.36 -0.47
CA LEU A 188 5.15 -2.79 -0.52
C LEU A 188 4.99 -1.58 0.39
N GLN A 189 3.97 -0.77 0.12
CA GLN A 189 3.49 0.26 1.04
C GLN A 189 1.98 0.12 1.23
N LEU A 190 1.57 0.16 2.49
CA LEU A 190 0.19 0.24 2.91
C LEU A 190 -0.06 1.65 3.43
N VAL A 191 -0.88 2.41 2.73
CA VAL A 191 -1.29 3.75 3.13
C VAL A 191 -2.72 3.67 3.59
N PHE A 192 -2.96 3.87 4.88
CA PHE A 192 -4.31 4.00 5.38
C PHE A 192 -4.94 5.29 4.85
N ASP A 193 -6.13 5.17 4.29
CA ASP A 193 -6.93 6.30 3.85
C ASP A 193 -7.99 6.63 4.91
N PRO A 194 -7.76 7.65 5.77
CA PRO A 194 -8.73 8.04 6.79
C PRO A 194 -9.97 8.71 6.19
N CYS A 195 -9.88 9.17 4.94
CA CYS A 195 -10.88 9.99 4.31
C CYS A 195 -10.95 9.72 2.80
N LEU A 196 -11.70 8.68 2.40
CA LEU A 196 -11.96 8.43 0.99
C LEU A 196 -12.66 9.59 0.26
N ALA A 197 -13.33 10.49 1.01
CA ALA A 197 -13.95 11.68 0.44
C ALA A 197 -12.92 12.77 0.07
N ASP A 198 -11.73 12.77 0.68
CA ASP A 198 -10.59 13.63 0.33
C ASP A 198 -9.82 12.95 -0.81
N SER A 199 -10.44 12.99 -2.00
CA SER A 199 -9.97 12.24 -3.15
C SER A 199 -8.58 12.70 -3.63
N ASN A 200 -8.22 13.96 -3.37
CA ASN A 200 -6.94 14.53 -3.78
C ASN A 200 -5.86 14.47 -2.68
N ARG A 201 -6.26 14.21 -1.43
CA ARG A 201 -5.42 14.04 -0.24
C ARG A 201 -4.70 15.31 0.21
N ASP A 202 -5.33 16.46 0.02
CA ASP A 202 -4.84 17.75 0.49
C ASP A 202 -5.27 18.07 1.93
N GLY A 203 -6.07 17.20 2.55
CA GLY A 203 -6.61 17.37 3.90
C GLY A 203 -7.80 18.32 3.97
N VAL A 204 -8.35 18.77 2.83
CA VAL A 204 -9.42 19.77 2.75
C VAL A 204 -10.53 19.31 1.83
N LEU A 205 -11.61 18.79 2.41
CA LEU A 205 -12.82 18.45 1.67
C LEU A 205 -13.45 19.65 0.97
N ASN A 206 -13.35 19.68 -0.35
CA ASN A 206 -13.86 20.76 -1.17
C ASN A 206 -14.30 20.30 -2.58
N PHE A 207 -14.56 21.25 -3.47
CA PHE A 207 -15.04 20.94 -4.83
C PHE A 207 -14.04 20.13 -5.67
N PHE A 208 -12.74 20.27 -5.42
CA PHE A 208 -11.70 19.53 -6.13
C PHE A 208 -11.76 18.02 -5.85
N ASP A 209 -12.17 17.60 -4.65
CA ASP A 209 -12.38 16.19 -4.35
C ASP A 209 -13.55 15.61 -5.12
N VAL A 210 -14.66 16.35 -5.16
CA VAL A 210 -15.84 15.97 -5.95
C VAL A 210 -15.46 15.85 -7.43
N GLN A 211 -14.69 16.81 -7.96
CA GLN A 211 -14.24 16.78 -9.35
C GLN A 211 -13.36 15.57 -9.63
N LEU A 212 -12.41 15.25 -8.73
CA LEU A 212 -11.51 14.12 -8.88
C LEU A 212 -12.25 12.78 -8.77
N PHE A 213 -13.17 12.64 -7.79
CA PHE A 213 -14.04 11.48 -7.66
C PHE A 213 -14.84 11.26 -8.95
N LEU A 214 -15.51 12.29 -9.49
CA LEU A 214 -16.29 12.18 -10.72
C LEU A 214 -15.43 11.81 -11.93
N SER A 215 -14.20 12.33 -12.02
CA SER A 215 -13.25 11.95 -13.07
C SER A 215 -12.87 10.48 -12.98
N ARG A 216 -12.57 9.98 -11.77
CA ARG A 216 -12.25 8.57 -11.50
C ARG A 216 -13.45 7.66 -11.79
N PHE A 217 -14.64 8.06 -11.32
CA PHE A 217 -15.89 7.33 -11.55
C PHE A 217 -16.21 7.19 -13.04
N ALA A 218 -16.04 8.26 -13.82
CA ALA A 218 -16.23 8.23 -15.27
C ALA A 218 -15.20 7.35 -16.00
N ALA A 219 -13.98 7.27 -15.46
CA ALA A 219 -12.91 6.41 -15.96
C ALA A 219 -13.02 4.95 -15.47
N GLN A 220 -13.98 4.63 -14.60
CA GLN A 220 -14.06 3.34 -13.90
C GLN A 220 -12.75 2.99 -13.19
N ASP A 221 -12.11 4.01 -12.61
CA ASP A 221 -10.92 3.85 -11.77
C ASP A 221 -11.34 3.17 -10.46
N PRO A 222 -10.66 2.07 -10.03
CA PRO A 222 -10.97 1.34 -8.79
C PRO A 222 -11.13 2.20 -7.54
N ARG A 223 -10.50 3.38 -7.48
CA ARG A 223 -10.62 4.33 -6.36
C ARG A 223 -12.00 4.98 -6.26
N ALA A 224 -12.84 4.88 -7.29
CA ALA A 224 -14.20 5.39 -7.30
C ALA A 224 -15.27 4.31 -6.98
N ASP A 225 -14.89 3.04 -6.86
CA ASP A 225 -15.74 1.96 -6.36
C ASP A 225 -15.64 1.95 -4.81
N LEU A 226 -16.53 2.71 -4.17
CA LEU A 226 -16.51 2.90 -2.71
C LEU A 226 -17.37 1.85 -1.98
N THR A 227 -18.14 1.04 -2.72
CA THR A 227 -18.80 -0.16 -2.18
C THR A 227 -17.95 -1.43 -2.31
N PHE A 228 -16.88 -1.38 -3.11
CA PHE A 228 -15.95 -2.49 -3.38
C PHE A 228 -16.64 -3.71 -4.01
N ASP A 229 -17.69 -3.47 -4.82
CA ASP A 229 -18.47 -4.52 -5.47
C ASP A 229 -18.09 -4.73 -6.96
N GLY A 230 -17.15 -3.94 -7.47
CA GLY A 230 -16.70 -3.94 -8.85
C GLY A 230 -17.64 -3.23 -9.82
N VAL A 231 -18.68 -2.55 -9.34
CA VAL A 231 -19.71 -1.89 -10.16
C VAL A 231 -19.84 -0.41 -9.83
N TYR A 232 -19.27 0.43 -10.69
CA TYR A 232 -19.36 1.89 -10.61
C TYR A 232 -20.79 2.40 -10.87
N ASN A 233 -21.53 2.69 -9.81
CA ASN A 233 -22.94 3.06 -9.89
C ASN A 233 -23.35 4.08 -8.80
N PHE A 234 -24.66 4.31 -8.66
CA PHE A 234 -25.18 5.32 -7.74
C PHE A 234 -24.85 5.07 -6.25
N PRO A 235 -24.88 3.82 -5.73
CA PRO A 235 -24.32 3.46 -4.43
C PRO A 235 -22.94 4.05 -4.11
N ASP A 236 -21.97 4.05 -5.04
CA ASP A 236 -20.66 4.68 -4.82
C ASP A 236 -20.78 6.17 -4.60
N VAL A 237 -21.59 6.84 -5.42
CA VAL A 237 -21.86 8.27 -5.30
C VAL A 237 -22.53 8.58 -3.97
N GLN A 238 -23.49 7.76 -3.53
CA GLN A 238 -24.13 7.91 -2.21
C GLN A 238 -23.14 7.72 -1.07
N ARG A 239 -22.23 6.75 -1.19
CA ARG A 239 -21.17 6.50 -0.22
C ARG A 239 -20.23 7.71 -0.14
N PHE A 240 -19.78 8.22 -1.29
CA PHE A 240 -18.95 9.41 -1.38
C PHE A 240 -19.62 10.62 -0.71
N LEU A 241 -20.87 10.94 -1.07
CA LEU A 241 -21.61 12.06 -0.49
C LEU A 241 -21.84 11.90 1.02
N GLY A 242 -22.07 10.67 1.49
CA GLY A 242 -22.18 10.36 2.91
C GLY A 242 -20.88 10.66 3.66
N LEU A 243 -19.73 10.25 3.12
CA LEU A 243 -18.41 10.52 3.69
C LEU A 243 -18.05 12.02 3.63
N PHE A 244 -18.30 12.66 2.49
CA PHE A 244 -18.03 14.09 2.27
C PHE A 244 -18.85 14.97 3.23
N SER A 245 -20.14 14.65 3.43
CA SER A 245 -21.00 15.39 4.36
C SER A 245 -20.73 15.10 5.84
N ALA A 246 -20.17 13.94 6.15
CA ALA A 246 -19.69 13.61 7.50
C ALA A 246 -18.42 14.40 7.87
N GLY A 247 -17.76 15.03 6.89
CA GLY A 247 -16.60 15.88 7.12
C GLY A 247 -15.42 15.09 7.68
N CYS A 248 -15.22 13.86 7.19
CA CYS A 248 -14.23 12.88 7.64
C CYS A 248 -12.99 13.52 8.31
N PRO A 249 -12.63 13.06 9.53
CA PRO A 249 -11.54 13.61 10.32
C PRO A 249 -10.16 13.33 9.74
#